data_AF-W7YFG3-F1
#
_entry.id   AF-W7YFG3-F1
#
_cell.length_a   1.000
_cell.length_b   1.000
_cell.length_c   1.000
_cell.angle_alpha   90.00
_cell.angle_beta   90.00
_cell.angle_gamma   90.00
#
_symmetry.space_group_name_H-M   'P 1'
#
loop_
_entity.id
_entity.type
_entity.pdbx_description
1 polymer ?
#
loop_
_entity_poly.entity_id
_entity_poly.type
_entity_poly.pdbx_seq_one_letter_code
_entity_poly.pdbx_strand_id
1 'polypeptide(L)'
;MNIMMRMKRKYIWGASVFLIFMIVMLIPLPYYLYQPGDVNPLSPIVSVEGGHKSEKGNFYLTTVASIKVSHLYYLLYALSPDTEIRKEKSVKGDLTQKEYNFMLNHMMTKSQQNAIVSGLRGAGEKVPVQNKGVFITNILPISQAKGKLSIGDIITEVDGHKMEKSTDVIAYLSSKKAGESVRLTYEHEGKIHKDTFQLVVINKSGQVGLGINPEDEYIIKPSRNVNMDTKDIGGPSAGSCFLWKFSIRLFQEI
;
A
#
# COMPACT_ATOMS: atom_id res chain seq x y z
N MET A 1 28.15 52.59 -28.07
CA MET A 1 28.10 51.12 -28.25
C MET A 1 27.89 50.31 -26.95
N ASN A 2 28.42 50.72 -25.78
CA ASN A 2 28.42 49.89 -24.55
C ASN A 2 27.10 49.79 -23.77
N ILE A 3 26.20 50.77 -23.87
CA ILE A 3 24.95 50.80 -23.07
C ILE A 3 23.92 49.78 -23.59
N MET A 4 23.78 49.68 -24.92
CA MET A 4 22.81 48.79 -25.56
C MET A 4 23.17 47.30 -25.37
N MET A 5 24.46 46.95 -25.39
CA MET A 5 24.94 45.60 -25.05
C MET A 5 24.72 45.25 -23.57
N ARG A 6 24.88 46.22 -22.66
CA ARG A 6 24.66 46.05 -21.22
C ARG A 6 23.17 45.88 -20.89
N MET A 7 22.26 46.52 -21.62
CA MET A 7 20.81 46.29 -21.50
C MET A 7 20.39 44.92 -22.04
N LYS A 8 20.83 44.52 -23.24
CA LYS A 8 20.55 43.18 -23.77
C LYS A 8 21.02 42.07 -22.83
N ARG A 9 22.21 42.23 -22.23
CA ARG A 9 22.73 41.30 -21.22
C ARG A 9 21.88 41.26 -19.95
N LYS A 10 21.28 42.38 -19.50
CA LYS A 10 20.32 42.41 -18.38
C LYS A 10 18.99 41.70 -18.71
N TYR A 11 18.46 41.86 -19.92
CA TYR A 11 17.25 41.17 -20.35
C TYR A 11 17.49 39.65 -20.52
N ILE A 12 18.63 39.26 -21.09
CA ILE A 12 19.03 37.85 -21.18
C ILE A 12 19.20 37.27 -19.77
N TRP A 13 19.85 37.99 -18.85
CA TRP A 13 20.01 37.55 -17.47
C TRP A 13 18.67 37.44 -16.73
N GLY A 14 17.77 38.41 -16.92
CA GLY A 14 16.41 38.36 -16.38
C GLY A 14 15.59 37.21 -16.95
N ALA A 15 15.68 36.93 -18.25
CA ALA A 15 15.04 35.79 -18.88
C ALA A 15 15.60 34.46 -18.37
N SER A 16 16.92 34.34 -18.19
CA SER A 16 17.54 33.16 -17.59
C SER A 16 17.09 32.95 -16.15
N VAL A 17 17.03 33.99 -15.33
CA VAL A 17 16.55 33.90 -13.94
C VAL A 17 15.08 33.50 -13.89
N PHE A 18 14.24 34.07 -14.75
CA PHE A 18 12.84 33.70 -14.87
C PHE A 18 12.65 32.25 -15.31
N LEU A 19 13.46 31.78 -16.27
CA LEU A 19 13.45 30.39 -16.71
C LEU A 19 13.86 29.43 -15.59
N ILE A 20 14.92 29.75 -14.85
CA ILE A 20 15.37 28.97 -13.68
C ILE A 20 14.26 28.94 -12.62
N PHE A 21 13.62 30.08 -12.35
CA PHE A 21 12.50 30.16 -11.41
C PHE A 21 11.32 29.28 -11.84
N MET A 22 10.96 29.28 -13.12
CA MET A 22 9.93 28.38 -13.66
C MET A 22 10.30 26.90 -13.50
N ILE A 23 11.57 26.54 -13.74
CA ILE A 23 12.05 25.17 -13.57
C ILE A 23 11.96 24.76 -12.09
N VAL A 24 12.38 25.62 -11.16
CA VAL A 24 12.29 25.36 -9.72
C VAL A 24 10.84 25.17 -9.28
N MET A 25 9.90 25.92 -9.85
CA MET A 25 8.47 25.79 -9.57
C MET A 25 7.90 24.41 -9.94
N LEU A 26 8.52 23.72 -10.90
CA LEU A 26 8.13 22.37 -11.34
C LEU A 26 8.79 21.25 -10.52
N ILE A 27 9.81 21.55 -9.70
CA ILE A 27 10.47 20.54 -8.86
C ILE A 27 9.51 20.05 -7.77
N PRO A 28 9.35 18.72 -7.61
CA PRO A 28 8.51 18.15 -6.56
C PRO A 28 9.09 18.42 -5.17
N LEU A 29 8.21 18.82 -4.26
CA LEU A 29 8.46 18.96 -2.84
C LEU A 29 8.21 17.62 -2.11
N PRO A 30 8.78 17.40 -0.91
CA PRO A 30 8.54 16.20 -0.11
C PRO A 30 7.18 16.25 0.61
N TYR A 31 6.12 16.52 -0.14
CA TYR A 31 4.74 16.66 0.34
C TYR A 31 3.77 16.00 -0.64
N TYR A 32 2.65 15.53 -0.09
CA TYR A 32 1.48 15.05 -0.82
C TYR A 32 0.30 15.97 -0.56
N LEU A 33 -0.45 16.24 -1.61
CA LEU A 33 -1.74 16.91 -1.58
C LEU A 33 -2.81 15.81 -1.68
N TYR A 34 -3.73 15.83 -0.72
CA TYR A 34 -4.96 15.06 -0.76
C TYR A 34 -6.11 15.98 -1.16
N GLN A 35 -6.95 15.50 -2.06
CA GLN A 35 -8.15 16.20 -2.51
C GLN A 35 -9.25 15.17 -2.84
N PRO A 36 -10.54 15.57 -2.87
CA PRO A 36 -11.61 14.73 -3.39
C PRO A 36 -11.25 14.17 -4.76
N GLY A 37 -11.39 12.85 -4.90
CA GLY A 37 -11.17 12.13 -6.15
C GLY A 37 -12.48 11.84 -6.87
N ASP A 38 -12.45 10.79 -7.68
CA ASP A 38 -13.57 10.36 -8.50
C ASP A 38 -14.67 9.67 -7.69
N VAL A 39 -15.88 9.72 -8.23
CA VAL A 39 -17.05 8.99 -7.73
C VAL A 39 -17.43 7.92 -8.75
N ASN A 40 -17.16 6.66 -8.43
CA ASN A 40 -17.32 5.53 -9.35
C ASN A 40 -18.48 4.63 -8.91
N PRO A 41 -19.42 4.24 -9.80
CA PRO A 41 -20.46 3.28 -9.43
C PRO A 41 -19.85 1.91 -9.11
N LEU A 42 -20.32 1.24 -8.05
CA LEU A 42 -19.82 -0.10 -7.67
C LEU A 42 -20.36 -1.23 -8.54
N SER A 43 -21.48 -1.02 -9.24
CA SER A 43 -22.14 -2.06 -10.03
C SER A 43 -21.27 -2.70 -11.12
N PRO A 44 -20.43 -1.96 -11.88
CA PRO A 44 -19.46 -2.56 -12.80
C PRO A 44 -18.20 -3.10 -12.11
N ILE A 45 -17.90 -2.69 -10.88
CA ILE A 45 -16.69 -3.06 -10.15
C ILE A 45 -16.80 -4.49 -9.60
N VAL A 46 -17.97 -4.86 -9.06
CA VAL A 46 -18.18 -6.16 -8.40
C VAL A 46 -19.14 -7.05 -9.20
N SER A 47 -18.63 -8.20 -9.63
CA SER A 47 -19.38 -9.23 -10.34
C SER A 47 -19.27 -10.58 -9.62
N VAL A 48 -20.39 -11.28 -9.54
CA VAL A 48 -20.52 -12.58 -8.86
C VAL A 48 -21.25 -13.53 -9.78
N GLU A 49 -20.67 -14.71 -10.00
CA GLU A 49 -21.27 -15.77 -10.80
C GLU A 49 -22.62 -16.22 -10.20
N GLY A 50 -23.70 -16.10 -10.98
CA GLY A 50 -25.06 -16.39 -10.53
C GLY A 50 -25.55 -15.48 -9.40
N GLY A 51 -24.95 -14.30 -9.23
CA GLY A 51 -25.43 -13.27 -8.33
C GLY A 51 -26.53 -12.40 -8.94
N HIS A 52 -27.29 -11.73 -8.08
CA HIS A 52 -28.42 -10.90 -8.47
C HIS A 52 -27.96 -9.63 -9.21
N LYS A 53 -28.55 -9.36 -10.37
CA LYS A 53 -28.20 -8.20 -11.21
C LYS A 53 -28.98 -6.93 -10.87
N SER A 54 -30.21 -7.08 -10.38
CA SER A 54 -31.11 -5.99 -10.03
C SER A 54 -30.99 -5.65 -8.55
N GLU A 55 -30.91 -4.37 -8.24
CA GLU A 55 -30.77 -3.81 -6.90
C GLU A 55 -31.57 -2.51 -6.80
N LYS A 56 -32.09 -2.18 -5.60
CA LYS A 56 -32.78 -0.90 -5.36
C LYS A 56 -31.76 0.13 -4.88
N GLY A 57 -31.37 1.04 -5.77
CA GLY A 57 -30.42 2.12 -5.47
C GLY A 57 -29.02 1.88 -6.03
N ASN A 58 -28.17 2.90 -5.92
CA ASN A 58 -26.82 2.88 -6.46
C ASN A 58 -25.80 3.10 -5.35
N PHE A 59 -24.83 2.20 -5.24
CA PHE A 59 -23.66 2.38 -4.39
C PHE A 59 -22.53 3.01 -5.21
N TYR A 60 -21.87 4.00 -4.63
CA TYR A 60 -20.75 4.70 -5.22
C TYR A 60 -19.50 4.58 -4.35
N LEU A 61 -18.37 4.41 -5.01
CA LEU A 61 -17.04 4.39 -4.43
C LEU A 61 -16.45 5.78 -4.66
N THR A 62 -16.22 6.50 -3.57
CA THR A 62 -15.53 7.78 -3.61
C THR A 62 -14.04 7.54 -3.35
N THR A 63 -13.18 8.21 -4.12
CA THR A 63 -11.73 8.13 -3.92
C THR A 63 -11.20 9.45 -3.37
N VAL A 64 -9.99 9.38 -2.81
CA VAL A 64 -9.20 10.57 -2.45
C VAL A 64 -7.97 10.53 -3.34
N ALA A 65 -7.79 11.56 -4.17
CA ALA A 65 -6.60 11.68 -5.00
C ALA A 65 -5.39 12.03 -4.12
N SER A 66 -4.27 11.37 -4.33
CA SER A 66 -3.01 11.62 -3.62
C SER A 66 -1.92 11.99 -4.63
N ILE A 67 -1.51 13.25 -4.62
CA ILE A 67 -0.64 13.82 -5.67
C ILE A 67 0.63 14.36 -5.02
N LYS A 68 1.80 14.08 -5.61
CA LYS A 68 3.06 14.72 -5.19
C LYS A 68 3.02 16.21 -5.54
N VAL A 69 3.31 17.04 -4.55
CA VAL A 69 3.17 18.49 -4.65
C VAL A 69 4.43 19.09 -5.24
N SER A 70 4.31 19.92 -6.28
CA SER A 70 5.40 20.83 -6.68
C SER A 70 5.24 22.20 -6.00
N HIS A 71 6.27 23.04 -6.03
CA HIS A 71 6.19 24.38 -5.44
C HIS A 71 5.00 25.20 -5.97
N LEU A 72 4.69 25.07 -7.26
CA LEU A 72 3.52 25.71 -7.86
C LEU A 72 2.21 25.19 -7.26
N TYR A 73 2.03 23.87 -7.18
CA TYR A 73 0.81 23.27 -6.61
C TYR A 73 0.66 23.62 -5.12
N TYR A 74 1.76 23.67 -4.37
CA TYR A 74 1.73 24.08 -2.97
C TYR A 74 1.15 25.49 -2.82
N LEU A 75 1.64 26.46 -3.60
CA LEU A 75 1.17 27.85 -3.53
C LEU A 75 -0.29 28.00 -3.94
N LEU A 76 -0.74 27.25 -4.96
CA LEU A 76 -2.11 27.32 -5.45
C LEU A 76 -3.12 26.69 -4.49
N TYR A 77 -2.75 25.58 -3.84
CA TYR A 77 -3.69 24.76 -3.06
C TYR A 77 -3.48 24.78 -1.55
N ALA A 78 -2.47 25.50 -1.04
CA ALA A 78 -2.23 25.57 0.41
C ALA A 78 -3.35 26.26 1.22
N LEU A 79 -4.17 27.09 0.56
CA LEU A 79 -5.29 27.81 1.19
C LEU A 79 -6.67 27.29 0.75
N SER A 80 -6.70 26.24 -0.06
CA SER A 80 -7.98 25.65 -0.48
C SER A 80 -8.60 24.88 0.70
N PRO A 81 -9.90 25.06 0.99
CA PRO A 81 -10.55 24.44 2.14
C PRO A 81 -10.73 22.92 1.97
N ASP A 82 -10.81 22.44 0.72
CA ASP A 82 -11.07 21.04 0.39
C ASP A 82 -9.79 20.23 0.13
N THR A 83 -8.63 20.76 0.49
CA THR A 83 -7.34 20.10 0.29
C THR A 83 -6.57 19.93 1.59
N GLU A 84 -5.79 18.86 1.66
CA GLU A 84 -4.90 18.60 2.79
C GLU A 84 -3.48 18.33 2.30
N ILE A 85 -2.51 19.10 2.80
CA ILE A 85 -1.10 18.92 2.47
C ILE A 85 -0.40 18.19 3.63
N ARG A 86 0.16 17.02 3.34
CA ARG A 86 0.91 16.21 4.31
C ARG A 86 2.35 16.02 3.87
N LYS A 87 3.25 15.84 4.84
CA LYS A 87 4.66 15.51 4.56
C LYS A 87 4.74 14.10 3.95
N GLU A 88 5.61 13.91 2.97
CA GLU A 88 5.85 12.61 2.32
C GLU A 88 6.16 11.51 3.34
N LYS A 89 6.97 11.83 4.37
CA LYS A 89 7.32 10.89 5.44
C LYS A 89 6.12 10.46 6.29
N SER A 90 5.11 11.31 6.48
CA SER A 90 3.88 10.90 7.20
C SER A 90 2.93 10.05 6.36
N VAL A 91 3.07 10.11 5.03
CA VAL A 91 2.19 9.40 4.09
C VAL A 91 2.71 8.01 3.80
N LYS A 92 3.96 7.94 3.30
CA LYS A 92 4.56 6.67 2.89
C LYS A 92 5.74 6.23 3.77
N GLY A 93 5.99 6.90 4.90
CA GLY A 93 7.15 6.58 5.73
C GLY A 93 8.47 6.71 4.97
N ASP A 94 9.35 5.73 5.18
CA ASP A 94 10.65 5.66 4.52
C ASP A 94 10.61 4.84 3.21
N LEU A 95 9.41 4.51 2.71
CA LEU A 95 9.22 3.70 1.51
C LEU A 95 9.64 4.44 0.24
N THR A 96 10.14 3.69 -0.74
CA THR A 96 10.22 4.19 -2.12
C THR A 96 8.81 4.32 -2.72
N GLN A 97 8.68 5.06 -3.82
CA GLN A 97 7.38 5.18 -4.50
C GLN A 97 6.87 3.82 -5.02
N LYS A 98 7.77 2.95 -5.48
CA LYS A 98 7.44 1.61 -5.98
C LYS A 98 6.88 0.74 -4.85
N GLU A 99 7.56 0.71 -3.70
CA GLU A 99 7.11 -0.05 -2.52
C GLU A 99 5.79 0.49 -1.97
N TYR A 100 5.61 1.81 -1.92
CA TYR A 100 4.35 2.41 -1.47
C TYR A 100 3.17 2.03 -2.38
N ASN A 101 3.35 2.12 -3.70
CA ASN A 101 2.31 1.71 -4.66
C ASN A 101 2.01 0.21 -4.56
N PHE A 102 3.06 -0.62 -4.42
CA PHE A 102 2.91 -2.05 -4.22
C PHE A 102 2.10 -2.36 -2.95
N MET A 103 2.40 -1.68 -1.84
CA MET A 103 1.67 -1.81 -0.59
C MET A 103 0.20 -1.39 -0.72
N LEU A 104 -0.09 -0.27 -1.40
CA LEU A 104 -1.47 0.15 -1.63
C LEU A 104 -2.27 -0.87 -2.45
N ASN A 105 -1.66 -1.46 -3.47
CA ASN A 105 -2.28 -2.50 -4.28
C ASN A 105 -2.50 -3.78 -3.46
N HIS A 106 -1.49 -4.18 -2.67
CA HIS A 106 -1.59 -5.32 -1.77
C HIS A 106 -2.73 -5.15 -0.76
N MET A 107 -2.83 -3.99 -0.11
CA MET A 107 -3.93 -3.64 0.79
C MET A 107 -5.29 -3.71 0.10
N MET A 108 -5.39 -3.26 -1.15
CA MET A 108 -6.62 -3.34 -1.92
C MET A 108 -7.03 -4.80 -2.20
N THR A 109 -6.10 -5.63 -2.69
CA THR A 109 -6.33 -7.07 -2.91
C THR A 109 -6.80 -7.75 -1.62
N LYS A 110 -6.16 -7.43 -0.49
CA LYS A 110 -6.53 -7.99 0.80
C LYS A 110 -7.93 -7.55 1.25
N SER A 111 -8.28 -6.28 1.05
CA SER A 111 -9.63 -5.78 1.32
C SER A 111 -10.69 -6.50 0.48
N GLN A 112 -10.42 -6.79 -0.79
CA GLN A 112 -11.31 -7.57 -1.65
C GLN A 112 -11.45 -9.02 -1.16
N GLN A 113 -10.34 -9.69 -0.86
CA GLN A 113 -10.36 -11.06 -0.33
C GLN A 113 -11.13 -11.14 1.00
N ASN A 114 -10.88 -10.22 1.92
CA ASN A 114 -11.59 -10.13 3.20
C ASN A 114 -13.10 -9.92 3.00
N ALA A 115 -13.49 -9.07 2.05
CA ALA A 115 -14.90 -8.86 1.70
C ALA A 115 -15.56 -10.13 1.16
N ILE A 116 -14.89 -10.85 0.26
CA ILE A 116 -15.38 -12.12 -0.31
C ILE A 116 -15.52 -13.17 0.80
N VAL A 117 -14.49 -13.34 1.62
CA VAL A 117 -14.48 -14.31 2.73
C VAL A 117 -15.62 -14.00 3.70
N SER A 118 -15.79 -12.74 4.07
CA SER A 118 -16.81 -12.32 5.04
C SER A 118 -18.23 -12.49 4.47
N GLY A 119 -18.44 -12.11 3.21
CA GLY A 119 -19.75 -12.27 2.56
C GLY A 119 -20.16 -13.73 2.36
N LEU A 120 -19.25 -14.57 1.85
CA LEU A 120 -19.52 -16.01 1.64
C LEU A 120 -19.72 -16.75 2.96
N ARG A 121 -18.89 -16.48 3.98
CA ARG A 121 -19.10 -17.06 5.32
C ARG A 121 -20.42 -16.59 5.93
N GLY A 122 -20.78 -15.33 5.73
CA GLY A 122 -22.10 -14.80 6.11
C GLY A 122 -23.25 -15.54 5.42
N ALA A 123 -23.02 -16.05 4.20
CA ALA A 123 -23.98 -16.87 3.45
C ALA A 123 -23.99 -18.36 3.86
N GLY A 124 -23.19 -18.73 4.87
CA GLY A 124 -23.01 -20.12 5.29
C GLY A 124 -22.11 -20.93 4.35
N GLU A 125 -21.47 -20.31 3.36
CA GLU A 125 -20.55 -20.98 2.45
C GLU A 125 -19.16 -21.16 3.07
N LYS A 126 -18.53 -22.32 2.81
CA LYS A 126 -17.15 -22.57 3.20
C LYS A 126 -16.21 -21.89 2.20
N VAL A 127 -15.25 -21.12 2.71
CA VAL A 127 -14.21 -20.49 1.90
C VAL A 127 -12.86 -21.08 2.29
N PRO A 128 -12.33 -22.04 1.48
CA PRO A 128 -10.98 -22.55 1.66
C PRO A 128 -9.97 -21.41 1.55
N VAL A 129 -9.11 -21.30 2.56
CA VAL A 129 -8.00 -20.36 2.62
C VAL A 129 -6.71 -21.17 2.52
N GLN A 130 -5.86 -20.82 1.55
CA GLN A 130 -4.54 -21.40 1.40
C GLN A 130 -3.51 -20.35 1.84
N ASN A 131 -2.85 -20.61 2.98
CA ASN A 131 -1.77 -19.78 3.47
C ASN A 131 -0.60 -19.80 2.48
N LYS A 132 -0.04 -18.62 2.23
CA LYS A 132 1.12 -18.39 1.38
C LYS A 132 2.37 -18.04 2.18
N GLY A 133 2.20 -17.70 3.45
CA GLY A 133 3.29 -17.37 4.36
C GLY A 133 2.98 -16.08 5.09
N VAL A 134 4.02 -15.29 5.32
CA VAL A 134 3.95 -14.06 6.11
C VAL A 134 4.53 -12.90 5.32
N PHE A 135 3.69 -11.97 4.93
CA PHE A 135 4.02 -10.78 4.15
C PHE A 135 4.73 -9.73 5.03
N ILE A 136 5.80 -9.13 4.52
CA ILE A 136 6.51 -8.03 5.19
C ILE A 136 5.92 -6.69 4.77
N THR A 137 5.23 -6.04 5.71
CA THR A 137 4.61 -4.72 5.49
C THR A 137 5.55 -3.57 5.80
N ASN A 138 6.51 -3.75 6.70
CA ASN A 138 7.45 -2.70 7.07
C ASN A 138 8.75 -3.30 7.62
N ILE A 139 9.84 -2.56 7.51
CA ILE A 139 11.16 -2.90 8.07
C ILE A 139 11.66 -1.71 8.88
N LEU A 140 11.88 -1.92 10.17
CA LEU A 140 12.36 -0.90 11.10
C LEU A 140 13.80 -0.48 10.75
N PRO A 141 14.17 0.79 10.97
CA PRO A 141 15.54 1.27 10.72
C PRO A 141 16.64 0.50 11.47
N ILE A 142 16.32 -0.09 12.63
CA ILE A 142 17.27 -0.86 13.45
C ILE A 142 17.48 -2.30 12.94
N SER A 143 16.67 -2.76 11.99
CA SER A 143 16.73 -4.11 11.44
C SER A 143 18.05 -4.37 10.71
N GLN A 144 18.70 -5.48 11.04
CA GLN A 144 19.86 -5.98 10.29
C GLN A 144 19.48 -6.64 8.96
N ALA A 145 18.18 -6.78 8.68
CA ALA A 145 17.67 -7.28 7.41
C ALA A 145 17.42 -6.17 6.37
N LYS A 146 17.55 -4.89 6.77
CA LYS A 146 17.35 -3.75 5.88
C LYS A 146 18.32 -3.77 4.70
N GLY A 147 17.79 -3.58 3.50
CA GLY A 147 18.55 -3.58 2.25
C GLY A 147 18.77 -4.98 1.64
N LYS A 148 18.41 -6.04 2.35
CA LYS A 148 18.35 -7.42 1.83
C LYS A 148 16.92 -7.92 1.73
N LEU A 149 16.13 -7.71 2.78
CA LEU A 149 14.69 -7.85 2.73
C LEU A 149 14.07 -6.55 2.23
N SER A 150 12.98 -6.72 1.51
CA SER A 150 12.15 -5.64 0.98
C SER A 150 10.73 -5.79 1.48
N ILE A 151 9.99 -4.70 1.40
CA ILE A 151 8.55 -4.74 1.62
C ILE A 151 7.91 -5.42 0.43
N GLY A 152 6.99 -6.33 0.73
CA GLY A 152 6.42 -7.23 -0.25
C GLY A 152 7.00 -8.63 -0.25
N ASP A 153 8.08 -8.87 0.50
CA ASP A 153 8.62 -10.21 0.65
C ASP A 153 7.67 -11.09 1.45
N ILE A 154 7.58 -12.37 1.09
CA ILE A 154 6.74 -13.35 1.78
C ILE A 154 7.64 -14.38 2.46
N ILE A 155 7.70 -14.34 3.79
CA ILE A 155 8.42 -15.33 4.59
C ILE A 155 7.63 -16.64 4.59
N THR A 156 8.28 -17.72 4.18
CA THR A 156 7.67 -19.07 4.14
C THR A 156 8.24 -19.97 5.22
N GLU A 157 9.50 -19.78 5.63
CA GLU A 157 10.15 -20.55 6.69
C GLU A 157 11.13 -19.72 7.52
N VAL A 158 11.28 -20.09 8.79
CA VAL A 158 12.34 -19.60 9.70
C VAL A 158 13.06 -20.80 10.30
N ASP A 159 14.38 -20.89 10.09
CA ASP A 159 15.23 -22.03 10.48
C ASP A 159 14.70 -23.40 10.01
N GLY A 160 14.02 -23.42 8.85
CA GLY A 160 13.39 -24.64 8.31
C GLY A 160 12.03 -25.00 8.93
N HIS A 161 11.52 -24.20 9.87
CA HIS A 161 10.14 -24.32 10.34
C HIS A 161 9.24 -23.53 9.40
N LYS A 162 8.21 -24.18 8.85
CA LYS A 162 7.21 -23.52 8.01
C LYS A 162 6.43 -22.49 8.83
N MET A 163 6.27 -21.30 8.27
CA MET A 163 5.54 -20.20 8.88
C MET A 163 4.24 -20.02 8.11
N GLU A 164 3.10 -20.21 8.79
CA GLU A 164 1.79 -20.02 8.15
C GLU A 164 1.09 -18.74 8.61
N LYS A 165 1.39 -18.27 9.84
CA LYS A 165 0.83 -17.05 10.40
C LYS A 165 1.94 -16.11 10.88
N SER A 166 1.65 -14.82 10.82
CA SER A 166 2.46 -13.75 11.41
C SER A 166 2.74 -13.99 12.89
N THR A 167 1.76 -14.53 13.63
CA THR A 167 1.92 -14.92 15.04
C THR A 167 2.98 -16.00 15.24
N ASP A 168 3.14 -16.92 14.29
CA ASP A 168 4.11 -18.01 14.38
C ASP A 168 5.53 -17.45 14.25
N VAL A 169 5.73 -16.51 13.31
CA VAL A 169 6.99 -15.78 13.13
C VAL A 169 7.32 -14.96 14.38
N ILE A 170 6.36 -14.19 14.89
CA ILE A 170 6.56 -13.37 16.10
C ILE A 170 6.94 -14.26 17.28
N ALA A 171 6.20 -15.35 17.52
CA ALA A 171 6.45 -16.27 18.61
C ALA A 171 7.83 -16.94 18.50
N TYR A 172 8.18 -17.42 17.30
CA TYR A 172 9.46 -18.07 17.05
C TYR A 172 10.63 -17.11 17.31
N LEU A 173 10.59 -15.91 16.73
CA LEU A 173 11.67 -14.93 16.88
C LEU A 173 11.79 -14.39 18.31
N SER A 174 10.66 -14.23 19.01
CA SER A 174 10.64 -13.76 20.40
C SER A 174 11.22 -14.78 21.39
N SER A 175 11.30 -16.06 21.00
CA SER A 175 11.94 -17.11 21.82
C SER A 175 13.47 -17.08 21.78
N LYS A 176 14.05 -16.30 20.87
CA LYS A 176 15.50 -16.21 20.62
C LYS A 176 16.12 -15.02 21.34
N LYS A 177 17.45 -14.98 21.40
CA LYS A 177 18.20 -13.87 21.99
C LYS A 177 18.71 -12.89 20.95
N ALA A 178 18.85 -11.63 21.34
CA ALA A 178 19.49 -10.62 20.50
C ALA A 178 20.94 -11.07 20.18
N GLY A 179 21.37 -10.86 18.94
CA GLY A 179 22.66 -11.30 18.43
C GLY A 179 22.67 -12.72 17.84
N GLU A 180 21.65 -13.54 18.12
CA GLU A 180 21.47 -14.83 17.42
C GLU A 180 21.12 -14.61 15.95
N SER A 181 21.50 -15.58 15.12
CA SER A 181 21.21 -15.55 13.69
C SER A 181 20.13 -16.57 13.35
N VAL A 182 19.20 -16.17 12.49
CA VAL A 182 18.12 -17.03 11.97
C VAL A 182 18.20 -17.07 10.45
N ARG A 183 17.95 -18.25 9.88
CA ARG A 183 17.87 -18.46 8.43
C ARG A 183 16.43 -18.31 7.99
N LEU A 184 16.17 -17.36 7.09
CA LEU A 184 14.87 -17.16 6.47
C LEU A 184 14.83 -17.81 5.10
N THR A 185 13.72 -18.48 4.79
CA THR A 185 13.30 -18.77 3.42
C THR A 185 12.18 -17.80 3.07
N TYR A 186 12.34 -16.99 2.04
CA TYR A 186 11.36 -15.98 1.64
C TYR A 186 11.23 -15.87 0.13
N GLU A 187 10.06 -15.43 -0.33
CA GLU A 187 9.79 -15.12 -1.74
C GLU A 187 9.98 -13.62 -1.98
N HIS A 188 10.81 -13.26 -2.96
CA HIS A 188 11.02 -11.88 -3.41
C HIS A 188 10.82 -11.83 -4.93
N GLU A 189 9.88 -10.99 -5.39
CA GLU A 189 9.51 -10.85 -6.81
C GLU A 189 9.30 -12.22 -7.52
N GLY A 190 8.66 -13.18 -6.85
CA GLY A 190 8.35 -14.51 -7.40
C GLY A 190 9.48 -15.55 -7.31
N LYS A 191 10.63 -15.20 -6.72
CA LYS A 191 11.78 -16.11 -6.56
C LYS A 191 12.01 -16.45 -5.11
N ILE A 192 12.41 -17.69 -4.83
CA ILE A 192 12.72 -18.14 -3.46
C ILE A 192 14.18 -17.79 -3.14
N HIS A 193 14.36 -17.09 -2.02
CA HIS A 193 15.64 -16.70 -1.45
C HIS A 193 15.84 -17.35 -0.07
N LYS A 194 17.11 -17.57 0.28
CA LYS A 194 17.51 -18.11 1.58
C LYS A 194 18.68 -17.32 2.12
N ASP A 195 18.43 -16.56 3.18
CA ASP A 195 19.43 -15.68 3.79
C ASP A 195 19.42 -15.81 5.31
N THR A 196 20.54 -15.46 5.93
CA THR A 196 20.70 -15.47 7.38
C THR A 196 20.76 -14.05 7.91
N PHE A 197 20.00 -13.78 8.96
CA PHE A 197 19.85 -12.46 9.56
C PHE A 197 20.05 -12.51 11.06
N GLN A 198 20.72 -11.48 11.59
CA GLN A 198 20.92 -11.34 13.02
C GLN A 198 19.71 -10.67 13.68
N LEU A 199 19.30 -11.20 14.83
CA LEU A 199 18.21 -10.65 15.62
C LEU A 199 18.68 -9.47 16.47
N VAL A 200 17.81 -8.48 16.61
CA VAL A 200 18.04 -7.26 17.37
C VAL A 200 16.93 -7.04 18.39
N VAL A 201 17.19 -6.17 19.36
CA VAL A 201 16.13 -5.65 20.23
C VAL A 201 15.31 -4.65 19.43
N ILE A 202 14.02 -4.94 19.23
CA ILE A 202 13.13 -4.16 18.34
C ILE A 202 12.34 -3.07 19.08
N ASN A 203 12.27 -3.12 20.40
CA ASN A 203 11.57 -2.11 21.19
C ASN A 203 12.17 -1.91 22.60
N LYS A 204 11.67 -0.87 23.29
CA LYS A 204 12.11 -0.52 24.65
C LYS A 204 11.79 -1.60 25.70
N SER A 205 10.82 -2.47 25.42
CA SER A 205 10.46 -3.59 26.30
C SER A 205 11.43 -4.77 26.20
N GLY A 206 12.47 -4.68 25.35
CA GLY A 206 13.47 -5.72 25.19
C GLY A 206 13.05 -6.87 24.28
N GLN A 207 11.95 -6.72 23.51
CA GLN A 207 11.54 -7.76 22.57
C GLN A 207 12.61 -7.94 21.49
N VAL A 208 12.92 -9.20 21.19
CA VAL A 208 13.92 -9.60 20.19
C VAL A 208 13.22 -9.98 18.89
N GLY A 209 13.77 -9.57 17.76
CA GLY A 209 13.27 -9.97 16.45
C GLY A 209 14.07 -9.40 15.29
N LEU A 210 13.54 -9.57 14.08
CA LEU A 210 14.16 -9.06 12.85
C LEU A 210 13.90 -7.56 12.62
N GLY A 211 13.01 -6.94 13.40
CA GLY A 211 12.59 -5.56 13.17
C GLY A 211 11.72 -5.41 11.92
N ILE A 212 10.79 -6.34 11.70
CA ILE A 212 9.82 -6.32 10.60
C ILE A 212 8.39 -6.27 11.17
N ASN A 213 7.44 -5.76 10.39
CA ASN A 213 6.00 -5.95 10.67
C ASN A 213 5.45 -7.08 9.77
N PRO A 214 5.26 -8.28 10.34
CA PRO A 214 4.67 -9.41 9.62
C PRO A 214 3.14 -9.28 9.53
N GLU A 215 2.57 -9.71 8.41
CA GLU A 215 1.13 -9.85 8.21
C GLU A 215 0.81 -11.18 7.53
N ASP A 216 -0.32 -11.81 7.85
CA ASP A 216 -0.69 -13.11 7.26
C ASP A 216 -0.93 -12.98 5.76
N GLU A 217 -0.29 -13.82 4.95
CA GLU A 217 -0.48 -13.87 3.50
C GLU A 217 -1.23 -15.12 3.09
N TYR A 218 -2.32 -14.95 2.34
CA TYR A 218 -3.15 -16.08 1.93
C TYR A 218 -3.90 -15.81 0.63
N ILE A 219 -4.28 -16.90 -0.04
CA ILE A 219 -5.18 -16.88 -1.19
C ILE A 219 -6.47 -17.63 -0.88
N ILE A 220 -7.57 -17.12 -1.41
CA ILE A 220 -8.89 -17.73 -1.26
C ILE A 220 -9.24 -18.50 -2.53
N LYS A 221 -9.95 -19.61 -2.38
CA LYS A 221 -10.54 -20.36 -3.50
C LYS A 221 -12.05 -20.42 -3.30
N PRO A 222 -12.78 -19.34 -3.63
CA PRO A 222 -14.22 -19.31 -3.47
C PRO A 222 -14.89 -20.38 -4.35
N SER A 223 -16.04 -20.88 -3.89
CA SER A 223 -16.91 -21.83 -4.58
C SER A 223 -17.46 -21.29 -5.91
N ARG A 224 -17.57 -19.97 -6.03
CA ARG A 224 -18.15 -19.24 -7.17
C ARG A 224 -17.13 -18.24 -7.67
N ASN A 225 -17.13 -17.96 -8.98
CA ASN A 225 -16.24 -16.94 -9.52
C ASN A 225 -16.69 -15.54 -9.08
N VAL A 226 -15.81 -14.81 -8.40
CA VAL A 226 -16.04 -13.44 -7.95
C VAL A 226 -14.91 -12.57 -8.49
N ASN A 227 -15.27 -11.56 -9.27
CA ASN A 227 -14.32 -10.60 -9.81
C ASN A 227 -14.62 -9.19 -9.30
N MET A 228 -13.58 -8.54 -8.78
CA MET A 228 -13.61 -7.16 -8.27
C MET A 228 -12.55 -6.34 -9.02
N ASP A 229 -12.96 -5.57 -10.02
CA ASP A 229 -12.04 -4.75 -10.84
C ASP A 229 -12.04 -3.30 -10.35
N THR A 230 -11.01 -2.96 -9.58
CA THR A 230 -10.80 -1.62 -9.03
C THR A 230 -9.93 -0.74 -9.91
N LYS A 231 -9.52 -1.20 -11.10
CA LYS A 231 -8.57 -0.51 -11.99
C LYS A 231 -7.34 -0.02 -11.20
N ASP A 232 -7.11 1.29 -11.18
CA ASP A 232 -5.96 1.94 -10.55
C ASP A 232 -6.22 2.42 -9.11
N ILE A 233 -7.35 2.03 -8.50
CA ILE A 233 -7.68 2.41 -7.12
C ILE A 233 -6.94 1.48 -6.15
N GLY A 234 -6.07 2.06 -5.32
CA GLY A 234 -5.35 1.36 -4.25
C GLY A 234 -5.81 1.74 -2.84
N GLY A 235 -5.27 1.06 -1.84
CA GLY A 235 -5.54 1.30 -0.42
C GLY A 235 -6.67 0.45 0.18
N PRO A 236 -6.78 0.37 1.52
CA PRO A 236 -7.66 -0.60 2.18
C PRO A 236 -9.12 -0.15 2.32
N SER A 237 -9.41 1.16 2.19
CA SER A 237 -10.67 1.79 2.62
C SER A 237 -11.95 1.26 1.94
N ALA A 238 -11.83 0.69 0.76
CA ALA A 238 -12.98 0.19 0.00
C ALA A 238 -13.55 -1.15 0.51
N GLY A 239 -12.89 -1.81 1.48
CA GLY A 239 -13.26 -3.15 1.96
C GLY A 239 -14.73 -3.28 2.40
N SER A 240 -15.24 -2.33 3.18
CA SER A 240 -16.65 -2.33 3.61
C SER A 240 -17.62 -2.16 2.44
N CYS A 241 -17.28 -1.28 1.48
CA CYS A 241 -18.11 -1.07 0.29
C CYS A 241 -18.15 -2.33 -0.59
N PHE A 242 -17.02 -3.03 -0.77
CA PHE A 242 -17.01 -4.31 -1.47
C PHE A 242 -17.82 -5.36 -0.75
N LEU A 243 -17.70 -5.47 0.58
CA LEU A 243 -18.49 -6.41 1.36
C LEU A 243 -19.99 -6.18 1.15
N TRP A 244 -20.47 -4.95 1.30
CA TRP A 244 -21.89 -4.64 1.11
C TRP A 244 -22.35 -4.94 -0.31
N LYS A 245 -21.60 -4.48 -1.31
CA LYS A 245 -21.94 -4.73 -2.71
C LYS A 245 -21.98 -6.23 -3.01
N PHE A 246 -20.99 -6.96 -2.53
CA PHE A 246 -20.89 -8.41 -2.68
C PHE A 246 -22.05 -9.12 -1.98
N SER A 247 -22.40 -8.73 -0.76
CA SER A 247 -23.57 -9.27 -0.03
C SER A 247 -24.88 -9.02 -0.77
N ILE A 248 -25.10 -7.83 -1.34
CA ILE A 248 -26.30 -7.54 -2.16
C ILE A 248 -26.38 -8.47 -3.37
N ARG A 249 -25.23 -8.72 -4.03
CA ARG A 249 -25.16 -9.68 -5.15
C ARG A 249 -25.46 -11.11 -4.72
N LEU A 250 -25.14 -11.49 -3.48
CA LEU A 250 -25.34 -12.85 -2.95
C LEU A 250 -26.76 -13.10 -2.44
N PHE A 251 -27.35 -12.17 -1.69
CA PHE A 251 -28.59 -12.43 -0.93
C PHE A 251 -29.88 -11.87 -1.55
N GLN A 252 -29.79 -11.00 -2.55
CA GLN A 252 -30.95 -10.29 -3.13
C GLN A 252 -31.74 -9.40 -2.13
N GLU A 253 -31.16 -9.01 -1.00
CA GLU A 253 -31.85 -8.11 -0.05
C GLU A 253 -30.88 -7.11 0.58
N ILE A 254 -30.96 -5.84 0.13
CA ILE A 254 -31.09 -4.60 0.93
C ILE A 254 -31.88 -3.62 0.04
#